data_AF-A0A3P7P9N2-F1
#
_entry.id   AF-A0A3P7P9N2-F1
#
_cell.length_a   1.000
_cell.length_b   1.000
_cell.length_c   1.000
_cell.angle_alpha   90.00
_cell.angle_beta   90.00
_cell.angle_gamma   90.00
#
_symmetry.space_group_name_H-M   'P 1'
#
loop_
_entity.id
_entity.type
_entity.pdbx_description
1 polymer ?
#
loop_
_entity_poly.entity_id
_entity_poly.type
_entity_poly.pdbx_seq_one_letter_code
_entity_poly.pdbx_strand_id
1 'polypeptide(L)'
;MIAVVWLWSLFWSSPPFYGRYIPDGLLTSCSFDYLTNNVKNYTHVSGMYIFEFLFPVGIIIFCYIQIVLFVKIKARRMATFRRASISGNFNRMKSCKFSTDFF
;
A
#
# COMPACT_ATOMS: atom_id res chain seq x y z
N MET A 1 -11.56 -11.18 3.07
CA MET A 1 -10.52 -10.39 3.77
C MET A 1 -10.76 -10.32 5.27
N ILE A 2 -11.98 -10.00 5.74
CA ILE A 2 -12.31 -9.88 7.18
C ILE A 2 -11.87 -11.12 7.97
N ALA A 3 -12.33 -12.32 7.60
CA ALA A 3 -12.01 -13.53 8.37
C ALA A 3 -10.50 -13.82 8.46
N VAL A 4 -9.74 -13.52 7.42
CA VAL A 4 -8.27 -13.67 7.42
C VAL A 4 -7.63 -12.67 8.38
N VAL A 5 -8.07 -11.42 8.38
CA VAL A 5 -7.59 -10.38 9.31
C VAL A 5 -7.91 -10.77 10.75
N TRP A 6 -9.12 -11.27 11.01
CA TRP A 6 -9.52 -11.73 12.35
C TRP A 6 -8.67 -12.90 12.83
N LEU A 7 -8.49 -13.94 12.00
CA LEU A 7 -7.65 -15.08 12.35
C LEU A 7 -6.19 -14.67 12.56
N TRP A 8 -5.70 -13.73 11.75
CA TRP A 8 -4.36 -13.16 11.89
C TRP A 8 -4.20 -12.41 13.22
N SER A 9 -5.10 -11.47 13.52
CA SER A 9 -5.09 -10.72 14.78
C SER A 9 -5.26 -11.62 16.00
N LEU A 10 -6.09 -12.66 15.93
CA LEU A 10 -6.27 -13.62 17.03
C LEU A 10 -5.05 -14.53 17.21
N PHE A 11 -4.35 -14.89 16.13
CA PHE A 11 -3.13 -15.69 16.20
C PHE A 11 -2.00 -14.94 16.90
N TRP A 12 -1.81 -13.67 16.52
CA TRP A 12 -0.81 -12.81 17.14
C TRP A 12 -1.21 -12.42 18.57
N SER A 13 -2.45 -11.99 18.80
CA SER A 13 -2.92 -11.57 20.13
C SER A 13 -3.08 -12.71 21.15
N SER A 14 -2.93 -13.99 20.75
CA SER A 14 -3.17 -15.14 21.62
C SER A 14 -2.21 -15.17 22.82
N PRO A 15 -2.69 -14.88 24.05
CA PRO A 15 -1.89 -14.93 25.27
C PRO A 15 -1.19 -16.28 25.56
N PRO A 16 -1.79 -17.46 25.27
CA PRO A 16 -1.27 -18.73 25.79
C PRO A 16 0.10 -19.15 25.26
N PHE A 17 0.63 -18.54 24.20
CA PHE A 17 1.86 -19.02 23.56
C PHE A 17 3.10 -18.12 23.73
N TYR A 18 2.93 -16.81 24.00
CA TYR A 18 4.05 -15.87 23.78
C TYR A 18 4.36 -14.84 24.89
N GLY A 19 3.55 -14.66 25.94
CA GLY A 19 3.91 -13.69 26.98
C GLY A 19 2.96 -13.64 28.16
N ARG A 20 3.40 -13.01 29.26
CA ARG A 20 2.55 -12.73 30.42
C ARG A 20 1.92 -11.35 30.23
N TYR A 21 0.62 -11.25 30.43
CA TYR A 21 -0.04 -9.96 30.60
C TYR A 21 0.10 -9.54 32.05
N ILE A 22 0.68 -8.39 32.28
CA ILE A 22 0.90 -7.82 33.61
C ILE A 22 0.00 -6.60 33.78
N PRO A 23 -0.62 -6.41 34.95
CA PRO A 23 -1.41 -5.21 35.22
C PRO A 23 -0.51 -3.99 35.12
N ASP A 24 -0.96 -2.97 34.39
CA ASP A 24 -0.30 -1.67 34.35
C ASP A 24 -0.30 -1.02 35.75
N GLY A 25 0.59 -0.06 36.00
CA GLY A 25 0.80 0.54 37.33
C GLY A 25 -0.43 1.23 37.97
N LEU A 26 -1.48 1.49 37.19
CA LEU A 26 -2.78 1.99 37.69
C LEU A 26 -3.78 0.86 38.01
N LEU A 27 -3.41 -0.40 37.77
CA LEU A 27 -4.18 -1.64 37.96
C LEU A 27 -5.57 -1.68 37.28
N THR A 28 -5.85 -0.77 36.35
CA THR A 28 -7.13 -0.71 35.61
C THR A 28 -7.07 -1.39 34.24
N SER A 29 -5.87 -1.69 33.74
CA SER A 29 -5.63 -2.36 32.46
C SER A 29 -4.53 -3.42 32.61
N CYS A 30 -4.55 -4.42 31.73
CA CYS A 30 -3.45 -5.37 31.58
C CYS A 30 -2.77 -5.15 30.23
N SER A 31 -1.44 -5.08 30.23
CA SER A 31 -0.65 -4.92 29.02
C SER A 31 0.33 -6.09 28.87
N PHE A 32 0.90 -6.25 27.69
CA PHE A 32 1.97 -7.23 27.47
C PHE A 32 3.22 -6.79 28.24
N ASP A 33 3.92 -7.74 28.86
CA ASP A 33 5.11 -7.45 29.66
C ASP A 33 6.31 -7.05 28.79
N TYR A 34 6.42 -5.74 28.50
CA TYR A 34 7.55 -5.14 27.77
C TYR A 34 8.71 -4.69 28.68
N LEU A 35 8.52 -4.73 30.01
CA LEU A 35 9.49 -4.25 31.00
C LEU A 35 10.48 -5.35 31.39
N THR A 36 10.01 -6.60 31.46
CA THR A 36 10.86 -7.70 31.91
C THR A 36 11.72 -8.22 30.76
N ASN A 37 13.05 -8.21 30.96
CA ASN A 37 14.06 -8.64 29.99
C ASN A 37 14.15 -10.17 29.84
N ASN A 38 13.04 -10.80 29.45
CA ASN A 38 13.00 -12.21 29.08
C ASN A 38 12.96 -12.35 27.56
N VAL A 39 13.70 -13.32 27.02
CA VAL A 39 13.73 -13.61 25.58
C VAL A 39 12.34 -13.89 25.01
N LYS A 40 11.47 -14.55 25.78
CA LYS A 40 10.07 -14.82 25.40
C LYS A 40 9.26 -13.53 25.23
N ASN A 41 9.38 -12.61 26.17
CA ASN A 41 8.69 -11.33 26.12
C ASN A 41 9.21 -10.46 24.97
N TYR A 42 10.53 -10.41 24.78
CA TYR A 42 11.15 -9.65 23.70
C TYR A 42 10.74 -10.15 22.31
N THR A 43 10.75 -11.46 22.09
CA THR A 43 10.32 -12.06 20.82
C THR A 43 8.83 -11.83 20.53
N HIS A 44 7.99 -11.83 21.57
CA HIS A 44 6.57 -11.49 21.44
C HIS A 44 6.36 -10.02 21.03
N VAL A 45 6.98 -9.09 21.76
CA VAL A 45 6.84 -7.64 21.51
C VAL A 45 7.39 -7.26 20.13
N SER A 46 8.57 -7.77 19.77
CA SER A 46 9.15 -7.53 18.44
C SER A 46 8.33 -8.18 17.32
N GLY A 47 7.73 -9.35 17.56
CA GLY A 47 6.79 -10.00 16.63
C GLY A 47 5.58 -9.12 16.33
N MET A 48 4.87 -8.64 17.36
CA MET A 48 3.72 -7.74 17.17
C MET A 48 4.09 -6.49 16.37
N TYR A 49 5.22 -5.87 16.71
CA TYR A 49 5.66 -4.66 16.03
C TYR A 49 5.96 -4.92 14.53
N ILE A 50 6.62 -6.02 14.20
CA ILE A 50 6.96 -6.30 12.80
C ILE A 50 5.71 -6.71 12.01
N PHE A 51 4.86 -7.58 12.56
CA PHE A 51 3.74 -8.16 11.82
C PHE A 51 2.46 -7.31 11.82
N GLU A 52 2.21 -6.51 12.87
CA GLU A 52 1.02 -5.66 12.95
C GLU A 52 1.29 -4.20 12.55
N PHE A 53 2.56 -3.77 12.51
CA PHE A 53 2.90 -2.41 12.11
C PHE A 53 3.75 -2.38 10.84
N LEU A 54 4.91 -3.04 10.84
CA LEU A 54 5.83 -2.95 9.69
C LEU A 54 5.26 -3.61 8.42
N PHE A 55 4.59 -4.75 8.57
CA PHE A 55 3.95 -5.46 7.46
C PHE A 55 2.82 -4.66 6.79
N PRO A 56 1.79 -4.14 7.51
CA PRO A 56 0.77 -3.32 6.87
C PRO A 56 1.33 -2.00 6.31
N VAL A 57 2.28 -1.36 6.99
CA VAL A 57 2.95 -0.16 6.45
C VAL A 57 3.68 -0.48 5.15
N GLY A 58 4.40 -1.61 5.09
CA GLY A 58 5.07 -2.08 3.89
C GLY A 58 4.12 -2.32 2.72
N ILE A 59 2.97 -2.97 2.98
CA ILE A 59 1.92 -3.18 1.97
C ILE A 59 1.40 -1.84 1.46
N ILE A 60 1.12 -0.89 2.36
CA ILE A 60 0.61 0.44 1.99
C ILE A 60 1.63 1.15 1.08
N ILE A 61 2.89 1.21 1.49
CA ILE A 61 3.96 1.84 0.69
C ILE A 61 4.08 1.18 -0.69
N PHE A 62 4.09 -0.15 -0.74
CA PHE A 62 4.15 -0.89 -2.00
C PHE A 62 2.98 -0.57 -2.93
N CYS A 63 1.75 -0.57 -2.40
CA CYS A 63 0.56 -0.20 -3.14
C CYS A 63 0.65 1.23 -3.70
N TYR A 64 1.11 2.20 -2.90
CA TYR A 64 1.27 3.58 -3.35
C TYR A 64 2.33 3.74 -4.44
N ILE A 65 3.48 3.06 -4.32
CA ILE A 65 4.51 3.05 -5.35
C ILE A 65 3.93 2.57 -6.69
N GLN A 66 3.19 1.46 -6.66
CA GLN A 66 2.58 0.89 -7.85
C GLN A 66 1.53 1.82 -8.47
N ILE A 67 0.71 2.48 -7.65
CA ILE A 67 -0.27 3.47 -8.13
C ILE A 67 0.45 4.62 -8.85
N VAL A 68 1.50 5.18 -8.24
CA VAL A 68 2.24 6.31 -8.84
C VAL A 68 2.90 5.89 -10.15
N LEU A 69 3.53 4.71 -10.21
CA LEU A 69 4.15 4.18 -11.43
C LEU A 69 3.10 3.99 -12.54
N PHE A 70 1.95 3.42 -12.19
CA PHE A 70 0.86 3.19 -13.13
C PHE A 70 0.27 4.49 -13.69
N VAL A 71 0.06 5.50 -12.84
CA VAL A 71 -0.40 6.83 -13.25
C VAL A 71 0.61 7.48 -14.21
N LYS A 72 1.92 7.40 -13.93
CA LYS A 72 2.97 7.93 -14.81
C LYS A 72 3.00 7.24 -16.17
N ILE A 73 2.79 5.93 -16.22
CA ILE A 73 2.72 5.17 -17.48
C ILE A 73 1.46 5.55 -18.27
N LYS A 74 0.31 5.61 -17.60
CA LYS A 74 -0.97 6.00 -18.24
C LYS A 74 -0.94 7.42 -18.78
N ALA A 75 -0.42 8.38 -18.01
CA ALA A 75 -0.29 9.77 -18.44
C ALA A 75 0.57 9.91 -19.71
N ARG A 76 1.70 9.18 -19.79
CA ARG A 76 2.55 9.16 -20.99
C ARG A 76 1.84 8.56 -22.20
N ARG A 77 1.12 7.44 -22.02
CA ARG A 77 0.31 6.84 -23.10
C ARG A 77 -0.75 7.82 -23.61
N MET A 78 -1.49 8.48 -22.72
CA MET A 78 -2.49 9.48 -23.09
C MET A 78 -1.87 10.68 -23.82
N ALA A 79 -0.69 11.15 -23.43
CA ALA A 79 0.01 12.22 -24.14
C ALA A 79 0.41 11.81 -25.57
N THR A 80 0.86 10.56 -25.77
CA THR A 80 1.15 10.03 -27.11
C THR A 80 -0.11 9.88 -27.95
N PHE A 81 -1.21 9.34 -27.39
CA PHE A 81 -2.50 9.26 -28.09
C PHE A 81 -3.03 10.65 -28.45
N ARG A 82 -2.92 11.65 -27.56
CA ARG A 82 -3.30 13.03 -27.88
C ARG A 82 -2.48 13.57 -29.06
N ARG A 83 -1.17 13.35 -29.10
CA ARG A 83 -0.32 13.73 -30.25
C ARG A 83 -0.68 12.98 -31.53
N ALA A 84 -0.94 11.69 -31.47
CA ALA A 84 -1.38 10.90 -32.62
C ALA A 84 -2.73 11.38 -33.15
N SER A 85 -3.68 11.70 -32.26
CA SER A 85 -4.98 12.27 -32.65
C SER A 85 -4.85 13.66 -33.27
N ILE A 86 -3.98 14.53 -32.74
CA ILE A 86 -3.69 15.86 -33.30
C ILE A 86 -2.97 15.75 -34.65
N SER A 87 -1.99 14.85 -34.78
CA SER A 87 -1.28 14.60 -36.04
C SER A 87 -2.22 14.02 -37.11
N GLY A 88 -3.13 13.11 -36.74
CA GLY A 88 -4.20 12.63 -37.61
C GLY A 88 -5.13 13.75 -38.06
N ASN A 89 -5.50 14.65 -37.14
CA ASN A 89 -6.34 15.82 -37.45
C ASN A 89 -5.60 16.84 -38.35
N PHE A 90 -4.30 17.03 -38.16
CA PHE A 90 -3.44 17.88 -39.00
C PHE A 90 -3.27 17.31 -40.42
N ASN A 91 -3.06 16.01 -40.56
CA ASN A 91 -3.00 15.35 -41.86
C ASN A 91 -4.36 15.38 -42.59
N ARG A 92 -5.47 15.24 -41.85
CA ARG A 92 -6.82 15.42 -42.41
C ARG A 92 -7.07 16.87 -42.86
N MET A 93 -6.61 17.86 -42.09
CA MET A 93 -6.66 19.27 -42.51
C MET A 93 -5.79 19.57 -43.74
N LYS A 94 -4.60 18.97 -43.88
CA LYS A 94 -3.81 19.05 -45.12
C LYS A 94 -4.52 18.41 -46.31
N SER A 95 -5.16 17.25 -46.14
CA SER A 95 -5.92 16.61 -47.22
C SER A 95 -7.10 17.50 -47.68
N CYS A 96 -7.70 18.27 -46.78
CA CYS A 96 -8.76 19.22 -47.14
C CYS A 96 -8.21 20.49 -47.80
N LYS A 97 -7.01 20.96 -47.41
CA LYS A 97 -6.35 22.13 -48.03
C LYS A 97 -5.68 21.85 -49.37
N PHE A 98 -5.14 20.65 -49.58
CA PHE A 98 -4.51 20.27 -50.85
C PHE A 98 -5.53 20.23 -52.01
N SER A 99 -6.82 20.06 -51.70
CA SER A 99 -7.91 20.14 -52.69
C SER A 99 -8.33 21.57 -53.05
N THR A 100 -7.92 22.60 -52.30
CA THR A 100 -8.30 24.00 -52.54
C THR A 100 -7.19 24.86 -53.15
N ASP A 101 -5.97 24.32 -53.32
CA ASP A 101 -4.83 25.04 -53.94
C ASP A 101 -4.64 24.71 -55.44
N PHE A 102 -5.65 24.10 -56.09
CA PHE A 102 -5.65 23.76 -57.52
C PHE A 102 -6.68 24.57 -58.34
N PHE A 103 -7.08 25.74 -57.85
CA PHE A 103 -7.84 26.75 -58.60
C PHE A 103 -7.33 28.16 -58.27
#